data_AF-A0A5A5TJH6-F1
#
_entry.id   AF-A0A5A5TJH6-F1
#
_cell.length_a   1.000
_cell.length_b   1.000
_cell.length_c   1.000
_cell.angle_alpha   90.00
_cell.angle_beta   90.00
_cell.angle_gamma   90.00
#
_symmetry.space_group_name_H-M   'P 1'
#
loop_
_entity.id
_entity.type
_entity.pdbx_description
1 polymer ?
#
loop_
_entity_poly.entity_id
_entity_poly.type
_entity_poly.pdbx_seq_one_letter_code
_entity_poly.pdbx_strand_id
1 'polypeptide(L)'
;MVVVTKEKFRWSSTSIVVTLAFILAIIIPFIAMLSFNYTNTRPALINASEQSLQNDAVTRVQLIDNYINERVLDIKTLAQVTSVQTFVVQTPQDTAAYKDNAVHAEYSLAAGMYRDTNYKTWTLFNTHGNVLLSYPTQPAKHGNTFVPPDVQSVMKGQTVISPVYYGAKTKEATVDLYSPITAPTTQPNKPGPVVGCIRATLSLNYIWNNIIKPDAGNNGTGSSAFVLDANGVRVGDSSDQSLFTTIKPLDPTLNAKIVQEQRYGTATAPTVQSNKDLAAVLSTHSTSAATLQTQPPGKSEAYQVVALATKNAYIRWYYFVLSPVNTVTNVANQEFLATLGIALLEAFIVGIIALFARHSLVRPILAAVDRLRDNSSTLRLLAQKQQQASEEQLLVIDSSQGKLQSVQYYTDATKVALQRLDTMVPQISTNWGQYDERAMEHVIQQLYATINYLENASEYQDNSNRKLADVLNSATLATEVLHTGSLSATEAAEQAGAIVMQLLSIIGKAN
;
A
#
# COMPACT_ATOMS: atom_id res chain seq x y z
N MET A 1 21.30 44.36 -40.03
CA MET A 1 20.76 44.58 -38.67
C MET A 1 19.57 43.64 -38.51
N VAL A 2 19.78 42.47 -37.91
CA VAL A 2 18.77 41.40 -37.81
C VAL A 2 18.00 41.62 -36.51
N VAL A 3 16.73 42.03 -36.63
CA VAL A 3 15.84 42.19 -35.47
C VAL A 3 15.40 40.80 -35.04
N VAL A 4 16.08 40.26 -34.02
CA VAL A 4 15.65 39.05 -33.32
C VAL A 4 14.46 39.42 -32.45
N THR A 5 13.25 39.12 -32.92
CA THR A 5 12.04 39.18 -32.12
C THR A 5 12.10 38.11 -31.04
N LYS A 6 12.34 38.55 -29.79
CA LYS A 6 12.24 37.73 -28.57
C LYS A 6 10.78 37.31 -28.38
N GLU A 7 10.43 36.09 -28.82
CA GLU A 7 9.16 35.47 -28.41
C GLU A 7 9.17 35.28 -26.88
N LYS A 8 8.45 36.15 -26.17
CA LYS A 8 8.11 35.94 -24.77
C LYS A 8 7.12 34.78 -24.71
N PHE A 9 7.64 33.58 -24.44
CA PHE A 9 6.86 32.37 -24.17
C PHE A 9 6.02 32.59 -22.90
N ARG A 10 4.81 33.15 -23.06
CA ARG A 10 3.84 33.32 -21.96
C ARG A 10 3.18 31.96 -21.72
N TRP A 11 3.77 31.14 -20.86
CA TRP A 11 3.07 29.99 -20.28
C TRP A 11 1.77 30.51 -19.65
N SER A 12 0.60 30.10 -20.16
CA SER A 12 -0.68 30.44 -19.53
C SER A 12 -0.75 29.73 -18.18
N SER A 13 -0.99 30.48 -17.09
CA SER A 13 -1.05 29.96 -15.72
C SER A 13 -1.99 28.75 -15.60
N THR A 14 -3.07 28.73 -16.38
CA THR A 14 -4.07 27.66 -16.43
C THR A 14 -3.49 26.30 -16.83
N SER A 15 -2.55 26.24 -17.79
CA SER A 15 -1.96 24.95 -18.20
C SER A 15 -1.08 24.36 -17.11
N ILE A 16 -0.40 25.19 -16.31
CA ILE A 16 0.43 24.75 -15.20
C ILE A 16 -0.47 24.24 -14.06
N VAL A 17 -1.52 24.98 -13.72
CA VAL A 17 -2.46 24.61 -12.65
C VAL A 17 -3.16 23.30 -12.95
N VAL A 18 -3.68 23.10 -14.17
CA VAL A 18 -4.32 21.83 -14.56
C VAL A 18 -3.32 20.67 -14.52
N THR A 19 -2.09 20.87 -15.02
CA THR A 19 -1.05 19.83 -14.96
C THR A 19 -0.67 19.50 -13.51
N LEU A 20 -0.54 20.52 -12.65
CA LEU A 20 -0.24 20.35 -11.23
C LEU A 20 -1.38 19.61 -10.51
N ALA A 21 -2.64 19.94 -10.81
CA ALA A 21 -3.80 19.27 -10.22
C ALA A 21 -3.85 17.79 -10.60
N PHE A 22 -3.55 17.43 -11.86
CA PHE A 22 -3.43 16.04 -12.29
C PHE A 22 -2.26 15.33 -11.61
N ILE A 23 -1.09 15.98 -11.51
CA ILE A 23 0.08 15.43 -10.80
C ILE A 23 -0.27 15.16 -9.34
N LEU A 24 -0.90 16.11 -8.64
CA LEU A 24 -1.30 15.95 -7.25
C LEU A 24 -2.36 14.85 -7.08
N ALA A 25 -3.32 14.74 -8.00
CA ALA A 25 -4.33 13.69 -7.99
C ALA A 25 -3.74 12.26 -8.11
N ILE A 26 -2.54 12.11 -8.70
CA ILE A 26 -1.82 10.83 -8.79
C ILE A 26 -0.91 10.64 -7.57
N ILE A 27 -0.14 11.67 -7.22
CA ILE A 27 0.88 11.58 -6.18
C ILE A 27 0.25 11.39 -4.80
N ILE A 28 -0.87 12.06 -4.50
CA ILE A 28 -1.48 11.99 -3.16
C ILE A 28 -1.95 10.56 -2.83
N PRO A 29 -2.77 9.88 -3.66
CA PRO A 29 -3.15 8.49 -3.42
C PRO A 29 -1.95 7.55 -3.35
N PHE A 30 -0.93 7.77 -4.18
CA PHE A 30 0.29 6.97 -4.18
C PHE A 30 1.07 7.09 -2.87
N ILE A 31 1.31 8.32 -2.40
CA ILE A 31 1.97 8.56 -1.10
C ILE A 31 1.12 7.97 0.03
N ALA A 32 -0.20 8.11 -0.03
CA ALA A 32 -1.10 7.52 0.97
C ALA A 32 -0.99 5.99 1.00
N MET A 33 -0.95 5.34 -0.16
CA MET A 33 -0.79 3.88 -0.28
C MET A 33 0.58 3.41 0.22
N LEU A 34 1.66 4.08 -0.17
CA LEU A 34 3.01 3.79 0.34
C LEU A 34 3.09 3.98 1.85
N SER A 35 2.50 5.05 2.36
CA SER A 35 2.43 5.32 3.80
C SER A 35 1.66 4.22 4.53
N PHE A 36 0.51 3.81 3.99
CA PHE A 36 -0.29 2.72 4.55
C PHE A 36 0.48 1.39 4.55
N ASN A 37 1.14 1.04 3.44
CA ASN A 37 1.94 -0.18 3.35
C ASN A 37 3.11 -0.17 4.36
N TYR A 38 3.82 0.95 4.47
CA TYR A 38 4.94 1.10 5.39
C TYR A 38 4.51 1.05 6.86
N THR A 39 3.37 1.65 7.20
CA THR A 39 2.90 1.77 8.60
C THR A 39 2.03 0.61 9.07
N ASN A 40 1.33 -0.10 8.16
CA ASN A 40 0.39 -1.17 8.52
C ASN A 40 0.84 -2.52 7.96
N THR A 41 0.97 -2.64 6.63
CA THR A 41 1.23 -3.93 5.96
C THR A 41 2.58 -4.52 6.34
N ARG A 42 3.65 -3.73 6.28
CA ARG A 42 5.00 -4.20 6.59
C ARG A 42 5.14 -4.67 8.05
N PRO A 43 4.71 -3.91 9.07
CA PRO A 43 4.68 -4.40 10.44
C PRO A 43 3.80 -5.64 10.62
N ALA A 44 2.64 -5.73 9.95
CA ALA A 44 1.79 -6.91 10.03
C ALA A 44 2.47 -8.18 9.49
N LEU A 45 3.19 -8.08 8.37
CA LEU A 45 3.94 -9.20 7.79
C LEU A 45 5.14 -9.62 8.65
N ILE A 46 5.84 -8.65 9.25
CA ILE A 46 6.92 -8.92 10.20
C ILE A 46 6.35 -9.62 11.45
N ASN A 47 5.27 -9.09 12.02
CA ASN A 47 4.60 -9.67 13.18
C ASN A 47 4.09 -11.10 12.89
N ALA A 48 3.55 -11.35 11.69
CA ALA A 48 3.12 -12.69 11.29
C ALA A 48 4.31 -13.66 11.21
N SER A 49 5.46 -13.21 10.73
CA SER A 49 6.68 -14.01 10.66
C SER A 49 7.27 -14.28 12.06
N GLU A 50 7.26 -13.29 12.95
CA GLU A 50 7.63 -13.46 14.36
C GLU A 50 6.69 -14.42 15.09
N GLN A 51 5.38 -14.31 14.84
CA GLN A 51 4.38 -15.21 15.39
C GLN A 51 4.58 -16.64 14.88
N SER A 52 4.98 -16.83 13.62
CA SER A 52 5.35 -18.13 13.08
C SER A 52 6.51 -18.75 13.85
N LEU A 53 7.60 -17.99 14.08
CA LEU A 53 8.74 -18.43 14.90
C LEU A 53 8.31 -18.79 16.32
N GLN A 54 7.42 -17.99 16.92
CA GLN A 54 6.91 -18.26 18.27
C GLN A 54 6.05 -19.53 18.32
N ASN A 55 5.17 -19.73 17.34
CA ASN A 55 4.35 -20.93 17.25
C ASN A 55 5.21 -22.18 17.05
N ASP A 56 6.26 -22.09 16.24
CA ASP A 56 7.24 -23.17 16.05
C ASP A 56 7.93 -23.49 17.38
N ALA A 57 8.46 -22.49 18.08
CA ALA A 57 9.09 -22.68 19.40
C ALA A 57 8.14 -23.33 20.42
N VAL A 58 6.88 -22.89 20.50
CA VAL A 58 5.85 -23.50 21.36
C VAL A 58 5.63 -24.96 20.99
N THR A 59 5.45 -25.25 19.70
CA THR A 59 5.23 -26.61 19.20
C THR A 59 6.41 -27.53 19.54
N ARG A 60 7.64 -27.07 19.29
CA ARG A 60 8.86 -27.85 19.54
C ARG A 60 9.10 -28.08 21.02
N VAL A 61 8.89 -27.08 21.86
CA VAL A 61 8.95 -27.25 23.33
C VAL A 61 7.90 -28.25 23.82
N GLN A 62 6.67 -28.18 23.31
CA GLN A 62 5.63 -29.16 23.67
C GLN A 62 6.01 -30.59 23.27
N LEU A 63 6.60 -30.78 22.08
CA LEU A 63 7.09 -32.09 21.64
C LEU A 63 8.20 -32.62 22.55
N ILE A 64 9.14 -31.76 22.97
CA ILE A 64 10.20 -32.12 23.93
C ILE A 64 9.59 -32.48 25.29
N ASP A 65 8.70 -31.64 25.81
CA ASP A 65 8.06 -31.83 27.11
C ASP A 65 7.26 -33.14 27.15
N ASN A 66 6.46 -33.41 26.11
CA ASN A 66 5.67 -34.63 25.98
C ASN A 66 6.57 -35.86 25.91
N TYR A 67 7.59 -35.83 25.04
CA TYR A 67 8.53 -36.93 24.91
C TYR A 67 9.22 -37.25 26.23
N ILE A 68 9.75 -36.24 26.94
CA ILE A 68 10.41 -36.46 28.23
C ILE A 68 9.42 -36.95 29.30
N ASN A 69 8.19 -36.41 29.33
CA ASN A 69 7.16 -36.88 30.27
C ASN A 69 6.80 -38.35 30.03
N GLU A 70 6.64 -38.78 28.79
CA GLU A 70 6.38 -40.18 28.45
C GLU A 70 7.53 -41.09 28.92
N ARG A 71 8.78 -40.71 28.67
CA ARG A 71 9.95 -41.48 29.11
C ARG A 71 10.09 -41.51 30.63
N VAL A 72 9.66 -40.45 31.33
CA VAL A 72 9.57 -40.44 32.81
C VAL A 72 8.48 -41.37 33.31
N LEU A 73 7.33 -41.42 32.63
CA LEU A 73 6.26 -42.36 32.98
C LEU A 73 6.73 -43.80 32.79
N ASP A 74 7.43 -44.09 31.69
CA ASP A 74 7.97 -45.43 31.41
C ASP A 74 8.87 -45.91 32.57
N ILE A 75 9.83 -45.09 33.02
CA ILE A 75 10.72 -45.48 34.11
C ILE A 75 10.01 -45.59 35.46
N LYS A 76 9.03 -44.71 35.74
CA LYS A 76 8.22 -44.81 36.97
C LYS A 76 7.37 -46.07 36.98
N THR A 77 6.76 -46.43 35.85
CA THR A 77 5.99 -47.67 35.72
C THR A 77 6.88 -48.89 35.95
N LEU A 78 8.05 -48.94 35.32
CA LEU A 78 8.98 -50.07 35.50
C LEU A 78 9.50 -50.17 36.95
N ALA A 79 9.73 -49.04 37.62
CA ALA A 79 10.14 -49.02 39.04
C ALA A 79 9.07 -49.62 39.99
N GLN A 80 7.82 -49.70 39.55
CA GLN A 80 6.69 -50.22 40.32
C GLN A 80 6.36 -51.68 40.00
N VAL A 81 7.04 -52.30 39.04
CA VAL A 81 6.80 -53.70 38.68
C VAL A 81 7.28 -54.61 39.83
N THR A 82 6.42 -55.56 40.25
CA THR A 82 6.68 -56.42 41.42
C THR A 82 7.95 -57.27 41.28
N SER A 83 8.27 -57.79 40.09
CA SER A 83 9.52 -58.53 39.85
C SER A 83 10.75 -57.66 40.11
N VAL A 84 10.72 -56.39 39.68
CA VAL A 84 11.79 -55.41 39.92
C VAL A 84 11.92 -55.12 41.42
N GLN A 85 10.81 -54.82 42.10
CA GLN A 85 10.81 -54.52 43.53
C GLN A 85 11.31 -55.71 44.36
N THR A 86 10.79 -56.91 44.11
CA THR A 86 11.17 -58.14 44.84
C THR A 86 12.64 -58.47 44.64
N PHE A 87 13.15 -58.34 43.41
CA PHE A 87 14.56 -58.59 43.12
C PHE A 87 15.49 -57.60 43.85
N VAL A 88 15.16 -56.30 43.85
CA VAL A 88 16.02 -55.25 44.45
C VAL A 88 16.07 -55.33 45.98
N VAL A 89 14.99 -55.81 46.62
CA VAL A 89 14.97 -56.03 48.09
C VAL A 89 15.84 -57.22 48.51
N GLN A 90 16.06 -58.20 47.62
CA GLN A 90 16.82 -59.40 47.95
C GLN A 90 18.32 -59.13 48.00
N THR A 91 18.96 -59.60 49.07
CA THR A 91 20.42 -59.66 49.13
C THR A 91 20.95 -60.62 48.05
N PRO A 92 21.97 -60.23 47.26
CA PRO A 92 22.56 -61.12 46.27
C PRO A 92 23.05 -62.42 46.90
N GLN A 93 22.52 -63.55 46.41
CA GLN A 93 22.87 -64.90 46.87
C GLN A 93 22.86 -65.86 45.69
N ASP A 94 23.74 -66.87 45.67
CA ASP A 94 23.76 -67.90 44.63
C ASP A 94 22.69 -68.98 44.91
N THR A 95 21.42 -68.57 44.91
CA THR A 95 20.26 -69.46 45.10
C THR A 95 19.42 -69.53 43.84
N ALA A 96 18.70 -70.64 43.65
CA ALA A 96 17.76 -70.78 42.53
C ALA A 96 16.67 -69.70 42.57
N ALA A 97 16.18 -69.33 43.76
CA ALA A 97 15.18 -68.29 43.93
C ALA A 97 15.70 -66.90 43.55
N TYR A 98 16.96 -66.56 43.89
CA TYR A 98 17.55 -65.29 43.46
C TYR A 98 17.74 -65.23 41.95
N LYS A 99 18.21 -66.33 41.33
CA LYS A 99 18.36 -66.43 39.86
C LYS A 99 17.02 -66.29 39.14
N ASP A 100 15.97 -66.94 39.67
CA ASP A 100 14.61 -66.81 39.11
C ASP A 100 14.08 -65.37 39.19
N ASN A 101 14.23 -64.71 40.35
CA ASN A 101 13.86 -63.29 40.48
C ASN A 101 14.68 -62.38 39.56
N ALA A 102 15.97 -62.66 39.37
CA ALA A 102 16.83 -61.93 38.46
C ALA A 102 16.32 -62.02 37.01
N VAL A 103 15.94 -63.22 36.55
CA VAL A 103 15.39 -63.43 35.20
C VAL A 103 14.07 -62.67 35.00
N HIS A 104 13.16 -62.70 35.98
CA HIS A 104 11.90 -61.94 35.89
C HIS A 104 12.12 -60.42 35.91
N ALA A 105 13.08 -59.94 36.71
CA ALA A 105 13.48 -58.54 36.68
C ALA A 105 14.11 -58.16 35.33
N GLU A 106 14.96 -59.02 34.76
CA GLU A 106 15.57 -58.83 33.45
C GLU A 106 14.53 -58.72 32.33
N TYR A 107 13.52 -59.61 32.29
CA TYR A 107 12.41 -59.49 31.34
C TYR A 107 11.66 -58.17 31.48
N SER A 108 11.57 -57.63 32.70
CA SER A 108 10.95 -56.31 32.93
C SER A 108 11.80 -55.18 32.36
N LEU A 109 13.14 -55.26 32.51
CA LEU A 109 14.07 -54.31 31.87
C LEU A 109 14.04 -54.42 30.33
N ALA A 110 13.98 -55.65 29.81
CA ALA A 110 13.86 -55.91 28.39
C ALA A 110 12.55 -55.34 27.81
N ALA A 111 11.42 -55.48 28.52
CA ALA A 111 10.18 -54.83 28.16
C ALA A 111 10.34 -53.30 28.06
N GLY A 112 11.11 -52.68 28.98
CA GLY A 112 11.47 -51.26 28.91
C GLY A 112 12.19 -50.88 27.63
N MET A 113 13.16 -51.69 27.16
CA MET A 113 13.85 -51.48 25.89
C MET A 113 12.91 -51.54 24.68
N TYR A 114 11.87 -52.38 24.72
CA TYR A 114 10.91 -52.48 23.62
C TYR A 114 9.88 -51.34 23.57
N ARG A 115 9.76 -50.53 24.63
CA ARG A 115 8.84 -49.37 24.64
C ARG A 115 9.31 -48.25 23.72
N ASP A 116 10.62 -48.05 23.60
CA ASP A 116 11.21 -47.05 22.70
C ASP A 116 12.62 -47.44 22.29
N THR A 117 12.91 -47.38 20.99
CA THR A 117 14.20 -47.76 20.40
C THR A 117 15.37 -46.84 20.78
N ASN A 118 15.10 -45.68 21.37
CA ASN A 118 16.09 -44.72 21.86
C ASN A 118 16.63 -45.08 23.24
N TYR A 119 16.03 -46.02 23.96
CA TYR A 119 16.66 -46.57 25.17
C TYR A 119 17.91 -47.35 24.80
N LYS A 120 19.00 -47.11 25.54
CA LYS A 120 20.29 -47.79 25.36
C LYS A 120 20.48 -48.89 26.39
N THR A 121 20.05 -48.64 27.62
CA THR A 121 20.15 -49.61 28.70
C THR A 121 19.22 -49.24 29.85
N TRP A 122 18.74 -50.26 30.54
CA TRP A 122 18.03 -50.18 31.80
C TRP A 122 18.85 -50.85 32.89
N THR A 123 18.87 -50.29 34.09
CA THR A 123 19.74 -50.78 35.16
C THR A 123 19.11 -50.59 36.52
N LEU A 124 19.23 -51.61 37.36
CA LEU A 124 18.81 -51.60 38.76
C LEU A 124 20.03 -51.36 39.65
N PHE A 125 19.86 -50.47 40.62
CA PHE A 125 20.86 -50.13 41.62
C PHE A 125 20.32 -50.38 43.02
N ASN A 126 21.21 -50.78 43.93
CA ASN A 126 20.90 -50.73 45.35
C ASN A 126 20.96 -49.28 45.89
N THR A 127 20.63 -49.09 47.17
CA THR A 127 20.68 -47.78 47.84
C THR A 127 22.07 -47.13 47.89
N HIS A 128 23.14 -47.90 47.68
CA HIS A 128 24.52 -47.42 47.64
C HIS A 128 24.96 -47.03 46.21
N GLY A 129 24.11 -47.20 45.20
CA GLY A 129 24.45 -46.92 43.80
C GLY A 129 25.27 -48.01 43.11
N ASN A 130 25.34 -49.22 43.69
CA ASN A 130 25.98 -50.37 43.06
C ASN A 130 24.99 -51.03 42.08
N VAL A 131 25.49 -51.44 40.91
CA VAL A 131 24.70 -52.16 39.90
C VAL A 131 24.30 -53.53 40.45
N LEU A 132 22.99 -53.82 40.40
CA LEU A 132 22.43 -55.14 40.72
C LEU A 132 22.15 -55.95 39.44
N LEU A 133 21.55 -55.31 38.44
CA LEU A 133 21.17 -55.94 37.17
C LEU A 133 21.10 -54.89 36.08
N SER A 134 21.44 -55.24 34.84
CA SER A 134 21.37 -54.34 33.69
C SER A 134 20.98 -55.10 32.43
N TYR A 135 20.24 -54.46 31.54
CA TYR A 135 19.88 -55.01 30.23
C TYR A 135 19.88 -53.90 29.16
N PRO A 136 20.41 -54.14 27.95
CA PRO A 136 21.10 -55.36 27.52
C PRO A 136 22.56 -55.42 27.98
N THR A 137 23.14 -54.29 28.38
CA THR A 137 24.56 -54.18 28.75
C THR A 137 24.71 -53.37 30.01
N GLN A 138 25.84 -53.54 30.71
CA GLN A 138 26.15 -52.69 31.84
C GLN A 138 26.28 -51.23 31.37
N PRO A 139 25.66 -50.27 32.07
CA PRO A 139 25.67 -48.88 31.64
C PRO A 139 27.03 -48.23 31.89
N ALA A 140 27.33 -47.16 31.17
CA ALA A 140 28.55 -46.37 31.40
C ALA A 140 28.53 -45.70 32.79
N LYS A 141 29.73 -45.47 33.33
CA LYS A 141 29.95 -44.59 34.48
C LYS A 141 30.04 -43.14 33.99
N HIS A 142 29.58 -42.22 34.83
CA HIS A 142 29.79 -40.78 34.66
C HIS A 142 30.90 -40.37 35.61
N GLY A 143 32.08 -40.09 35.06
CA GLY A 143 33.32 -40.06 35.85
C GLY A 143 33.55 -41.41 36.54
N ASN A 144 33.50 -41.42 37.87
CA ASN A 144 33.82 -42.61 38.68
C ASN A 144 32.60 -43.35 39.23
N THR A 145 31.37 -42.83 39.03
CA THR A 145 30.16 -43.40 39.65
C THR A 145 29.09 -43.74 38.60
N PHE A 146 28.19 -44.68 38.93
CA PHE A 146 27.01 -44.95 38.12
C PHE A 146 25.81 -44.07 38.50
N VAL A 147 25.80 -43.58 39.74
CA VAL A 147 24.82 -42.65 40.28
C VAL A 147 25.58 -41.41 40.77
N PRO A 148 25.65 -40.35 39.95
CA PRO A 148 26.32 -39.10 40.31
C PRO A 148 25.73 -38.42 41.57
N PRO A 149 26.51 -37.62 42.32
CA PRO A 149 26.02 -36.93 43.52
C PRO A 149 24.78 -36.05 43.31
N ASP A 150 24.64 -35.41 42.15
CA ASP A 150 23.52 -34.53 41.80
C ASP A 150 22.19 -35.26 41.59
N VAL A 151 22.22 -36.57 41.34
CA VAL A 151 21.00 -37.38 41.20
C VAL A 151 20.70 -38.20 42.46
N GLN A 152 21.46 -38.04 43.56
CA GLN A 152 21.25 -38.80 44.79
C GLN A 152 19.90 -38.56 45.46
N SER A 153 19.18 -37.47 45.10
CA SER A 153 17.80 -37.28 45.55
C SER A 153 16.85 -38.40 45.10
N VAL A 154 17.24 -39.22 44.12
CA VAL A 154 16.53 -40.47 43.80
C VAL A 154 16.43 -41.42 44.98
N MET A 155 17.47 -41.49 45.81
CA MET A 155 17.45 -42.32 47.02
C MET A 155 16.53 -41.75 48.10
N LYS A 156 16.06 -40.50 47.93
CA LYS A 156 15.06 -39.83 48.78
C LYS A 156 13.65 -39.90 48.19
N GLY A 157 13.44 -40.69 47.14
CA GLY A 157 12.12 -40.88 46.53
C GLY A 157 11.79 -39.91 45.39
N GLN A 158 12.75 -39.13 44.88
CA GLN A 158 12.52 -38.19 43.79
C GLN A 158 12.93 -38.78 42.43
N THR A 159 12.08 -38.70 41.42
CA THR A 159 12.51 -38.99 40.04
C THR A 159 13.34 -37.82 39.51
N VAL A 160 14.50 -38.11 38.91
CA VAL A 160 15.47 -37.10 38.45
C VAL A 160 15.97 -37.46 37.06
N ILE A 161 16.27 -36.46 36.23
CA ILE A 161 16.96 -36.64 34.95
C ILE A 161 18.35 -36.02 35.08
N SER A 162 19.37 -36.73 34.63
CA SER A 162 20.74 -36.25 34.64
C SER A 162 20.95 -35.08 33.66
N PRO A 163 22.08 -34.36 33.76
CA PRO A 163 22.58 -33.55 32.65
C PRO A 163 22.76 -34.38 31.38
N VAL A 164 22.92 -33.71 30.24
CA VAL A 164 23.23 -34.35 28.96
C VAL A 164 24.69 -34.81 28.95
N TYR A 165 24.91 -36.07 28.62
CA TYR A 165 26.21 -36.68 28.39
C TYR A 165 26.41 -36.96 26.90
N TYR A 166 27.65 -36.97 26.42
CA TYR A 166 28.02 -37.33 25.05
C TYR A 166 29.09 -38.40 25.04
N GLY A 167 28.79 -39.55 24.42
CA GLY A 167 29.75 -40.61 24.23
C GLY A 167 30.67 -40.31 23.06
N ALA A 168 31.94 -39.97 23.31
CA ALA A 168 32.91 -39.69 22.24
C ALA A 168 33.09 -40.85 21.24
N LYS A 169 32.88 -42.09 21.69
CA LYS A 169 32.95 -43.31 20.88
C LYS A 169 31.66 -43.58 20.11
N THR A 170 30.50 -43.46 20.77
CA THR A 170 29.20 -43.72 20.15
C THR A 170 28.74 -42.56 19.26
N LYS A 171 29.30 -41.36 19.46
CA LYS A 171 28.87 -40.10 18.84
C LYS A 171 27.41 -39.76 19.12
N GLU A 172 26.90 -40.25 20.24
CA GLU A 172 25.52 -40.04 20.67
C GLU A 172 25.51 -39.31 22.00
N ALA A 173 24.57 -38.39 22.16
CA ALA A 173 24.28 -37.84 23.46
C ALA A 173 23.04 -38.47 24.10
N THR A 174 23.09 -38.53 25.42
CA THR A 174 22.18 -39.29 26.25
C THR A 174 21.84 -38.51 27.52
N VAL A 175 20.68 -38.80 28.09
CA VAL A 175 20.37 -38.48 29.48
C VAL A 175 20.05 -39.77 30.21
N ASP A 176 20.32 -39.78 31.51
CA ASP A 176 19.90 -40.86 32.38
C ASP A 176 18.69 -40.41 33.18
N LEU A 177 17.61 -41.16 33.07
CA LEU A 177 16.43 -41.02 33.90
C LEU A 177 16.63 -41.93 35.11
N TYR A 178 16.38 -41.40 36.31
CA TYR A 178 16.46 -42.13 37.56
C TYR A 178 15.12 -42.11 38.27
N SER A 179 14.62 -43.26 38.70
CA SER A 179 13.40 -43.36 39.51
C SER A 179 13.62 -44.23 40.74
N PRO A 180 13.08 -43.84 41.92
CA PRO A 180 13.19 -44.66 43.12
C PRO A 180 12.44 -45.98 42.95
N ILE A 181 13.00 -47.05 43.52
CA ILE A 181 12.31 -48.32 43.70
C ILE A 181 11.98 -48.42 45.19
N THR A 182 10.70 -48.61 45.50
CA THR A 182 10.22 -48.76 46.88
C THR A 182 9.90 -50.22 47.16
N ALA A 183 10.11 -50.66 48.40
CA ALA A 183 9.71 -52.00 48.81
C ALA A 183 8.20 -52.20 48.60
N PRO A 184 7.76 -53.43 48.25
CA PRO A 184 6.35 -53.77 48.23
C PRO A 184 5.71 -53.50 49.59
N THR A 185 4.49 -52.99 49.59
CA THR A 185 3.74 -52.62 50.79
C THR A 185 2.35 -53.23 50.73
N THR A 186 1.86 -53.69 51.88
CA THR A 186 0.49 -54.18 52.03
C THR A 186 -0.51 -53.03 52.22
N GLN A 187 -0.04 -51.80 52.46
CA GLN A 187 -0.88 -50.63 52.65
C GLN A 187 -1.18 -49.98 51.28
N PRO A 188 -2.46 -49.91 50.85
CA PRO A 188 -2.83 -49.22 49.62
C PRO A 188 -2.38 -47.76 49.68
N ASN A 189 -1.87 -47.24 48.56
CA ASN A 189 -1.48 -45.82 48.38
C ASN A 189 -0.36 -45.29 49.27
N LYS A 190 0.31 -46.12 50.08
CA LYS A 190 1.49 -45.71 50.85
C LYS A 190 2.75 -46.38 50.30
N PRO A 191 3.67 -45.64 49.63
CA PRO A 191 4.90 -46.23 49.13
C PRO A 191 5.73 -46.79 50.29
N GLY A 192 6.35 -47.96 50.07
CA GLY A 192 7.32 -48.53 51.01
C GLY A 192 8.61 -47.70 51.08
N PRO A 193 9.56 -48.07 51.96
CA PRO A 193 10.88 -47.45 51.98
C PRO A 193 11.58 -47.61 50.63
N VAL A 194 12.41 -46.64 50.24
CA VAL A 194 13.25 -46.73 49.04
C VAL A 194 14.32 -47.79 49.28
N VAL A 195 14.40 -48.78 48.39
CA VAL A 195 15.31 -49.93 48.46
C VAL A 195 16.37 -49.93 47.36
N GLY A 196 16.24 -49.00 46.42
CA GLY A 196 17.17 -48.81 45.33
C GLY A 196 16.64 -47.80 44.33
N CYS A 197 17.24 -47.77 43.16
CA CYS A 197 16.72 -46.99 42.04
C CYS A 197 16.88 -47.74 40.72
N ILE A 198 16.02 -47.40 39.76
CA ILE A 198 16.16 -47.81 38.37
C ILE A 198 16.73 -46.64 37.58
N ARG A 199 17.59 -46.94 36.61
CA ARG A 199 18.09 -46.01 35.60
C ARG A 199 17.69 -46.47 34.22
N ALA A 200 17.26 -45.53 33.39
CA ALA A 200 17.15 -45.73 31.95
C ALA A 200 18.08 -44.72 31.25
N THR A 201 19.04 -45.22 30.48
CA THR A 201 19.87 -44.36 29.61
C THR A 201 19.12 -44.17 28.30
N LEU A 202 18.72 -42.93 28.05
CA LEU A 202 17.94 -42.52 26.90
C LEU A 202 18.81 -41.71 25.95
N SER A 203 18.89 -42.15 24.69
CA SER A 203 19.43 -41.31 23.62
C SER A 203 18.49 -40.16 23.32
N LEU A 204 19.03 -38.94 23.15
CA LEU A 204 18.22 -37.82 22.66
C LEU A 204 18.22 -37.73 21.13
N ASN A 205 18.63 -38.78 20.40
CA ASN A 205 18.62 -38.81 18.93
C ASN A 205 17.25 -38.42 18.38
N TYR A 206 16.15 -38.83 19.01
CA TYR A 206 14.80 -38.37 18.64
C TYR A 206 14.67 -36.84 18.74
N ILE A 207 15.10 -36.24 19.85
CA ILE A 207 15.05 -34.78 20.05
C ILE A 207 15.94 -34.08 19.02
N TRP A 208 17.19 -34.52 18.84
CA TRP A 208 18.08 -33.90 17.84
C TRP A 208 17.56 -34.05 16.42
N ASN A 209 17.31 -35.28 15.97
CA ASN A 209 17.08 -35.57 14.56
C ASN A 209 15.65 -35.29 14.12
N ASN A 210 14.66 -35.39 15.01
CA ASN A 210 13.25 -35.27 14.66
C ASN A 210 12.62 -33.96 15.15
N ILE A 211 13.24 -33.27 16.11
CA ILE A 211 12.72 -32.00 16.63
C ILE A 211 13.63 -30.84 16.21
N ILE A 212 14.95 -30.88 16.50
CA ILE A 212 15.83 -29.71 16.33
C ILE A 212 16.39 -29.58 14.91
N LYS A 213 16.99 -30.65 14.36
CA LYS A 213 17.63 -30.63 13.03
C LYS A 213 16.67 -30.28 11.89
N PRO A 214 15.40 -30.74 11.89
CA PRO A 214 14.45 -30.37 10.83
C PRO A 214 14.12 -28.88 10.77
N ASP A 215 14.38 -28.11 11.83
CA ASP A 215 14.11 -26.67 11.84
C ASP A 215 15.17 -25.83 11.10
N ALA A 216 16.26 -26.47 10.66
CA ALA A 216 17.22 -25.85 9.73
C ALA A 216 16.52 -25.52 8.40
N GLY A 217 16.41 -24.23 8.08
CA GLY A 217 15.71 -23.74 6.89
C GLY A 217 14.17 -23.73 6.97
N ASN A 218 13.56 -24.27 8.03
CA ASN A 218 12.10 -24.36 8.16
C ASN A 218 11.43 -22.97 8.28
N ASN A 219 12.12 -22.00 8.87
CA ASN A 219 11.67 -20.61 9.00
C ASN A 219 12.39 -19.69 7.99
N GLY A 220 12.68 -20.24 6.81
CA GLY A 220 13.33 -19.58 5.69
C GLY A 220 14.84 -19.81 5.61
N THR A 221 15.43 -19.41 4.48
CA THR A 221 16.86 -19.65 4.21
C THR A 221 17.73 -19.07 5.32
N GLY A 222 18.66 -19.90 5.82
CA GLY A 222 19.56 -19.55 6.90
C GLY A 222 18.97 -19.67 8.31
N SER A 223 17.70 -20.06 8.45
CA SER A 223 17.12 -20.34 9.77
C SER A 223 17.72 -21.60 10.39
N SER A 224 17.75 -21.65 11.71
CA SER A 224 18.29 -22.75 12.50
C SER A 224 17.59 -22.85 13.83
N ALA A 225 17.80 -23.94 14.56
CA ALA A 225 17.34 -24.11 15.93
C ALA A 225 18.41 -24.78 16.80
N PHE A 226 18.35 -24.50 18.10
CA PHE A 226 19.19 -25.16 19.09
C PHE A 226 18.53 -25.15 20.47
N VAL A 227 19.06 -25.99 21.37
CA VAL A 227 18.60 -26.12 22.75
C VAL A 227 19.78 -25.87 23.69
N LEU A 228 19.55 -25.00 24.68
CA LEU A 228 20.47 -24.76 25.79
C LEU A 228 19.98 -25.45 27.05
N ASP A 229 20.89 -25.97 27.86
CA ASP A 229 20.57 -26.32 29.25
C ASP A 229 20.46 -25.05 30.13
N ALA A 230 20.06 -25.23 31.39
CA ALA A 230 19.94 -24.13 32.35
C ALA A 230 21.24 -23.36 32.60
N ASN A 231 22.40 -23.95 32.29
CA ASN A 231 23.72 -23.33 32.47
C ASN A 231 24.19 -22.58 31.22
N GLY A 232 23.48 -22.72 30.10
CA GLY A 232 23.83 -22.11 28.82
C GLY A 232 24.75 -22.96 27.96
N VAL A 233 24.82 -24.27 28.19
CA VAL A 233 25.50 -25.22 27.30
C VAL A 233 24.55 -25.62 26.18
N ARG A 234 25.03 -25.59 24.93
CA ARG A 234 24.32 -26.13 23.76
C ARG A 234 24.25 -27.65 23.86
N VAL A 235 23.11 -28.13 24.35
CA VAL A 235 22.79 -29.56 24.43
C VAL A 235 21.96 -30.03 23.25
N GLY A 236 21.60 -29.14 22.34
CA GLY A 236 21.00 -29.51 21.05
C GLY A 236 21.29 -28.43 20.03
N ASP A 237 21.59 -28.80 18.79
CA ASP A 237 21.82 -27.82 17.73
C ASP A 237 21.55 -28.48 16.36
N SER A 238 21.01 -27.69 15.44
CA SER A 238 20.88 -28.06 14.03
C SER A 238 22.25 -28.25 13.35
N SER A 239 23.30 -27.62 13.86
CA SER A 239 24.69 -27.77 13.43
C SER A 239 25.53 -28.55 14.43
N ASP A 240 26.13 -29.66 14.00
CA ASP A 240 26.97 -30.50 14.86
C ASP A 240 28.23 -29.75 15.39
N GLN A 241 28.68 -28.68 14.70
CA GLN A 241 29.86 -27.89 15.08
C GLN A 241 29.66 -27.04 16.34
N SER A 242 28.41 -26.73 16.68
CA SER A 242 28.06 -25.88 17.82
C SER A 242 27.61 -26.68 19.04
N LEU A 243 27.54 -28.02 18.94
CA LEU A 243 27.20 -28.86 20.08
C LEU A 243 28.25 -28.73 21.19
N PHE A 244 27.77 -28.65 22.43
CA PHE A 244 28.56 -28.57 23.65
C PHE A 244 29.47 -27.33 23.75
N THR A 245 29.12 -26.24 23.06
CA THR A 245 29.66 -24.91 23.35
C THR A 245 28.78 -24.18 24.36
N THR A 246 29.29 -23.12 24.98
CA THR A 246 28.52 -22.34 25.98
C THR A 246 28.34 -20.90 25.57
N ILE A 247 27.18 -20.32 25.88
CA ILE A 247 26.89 -18.91 25.56
C ILE A 247 27.45 -17.91 26.57
N LYS A 248 27.99 -18.42 27.69
CA LYS A 248 28.66 -17.65 28.75
C LYS A 248 29.69 -18.53 29.47
N PRO A 249 30.69 -17.94 30.16
CA PRO A 249 31.56 -18.71 31.04
C PRO A 249 30.75 -19.50 32.06
N LEU A 250 31.10 -20.76 32.26
CA LEU A 250 30.48 -21.62 33.27
C LEU A 250 31.03 -21.29 34.66
N ASP A 251 30.22 -21.60 35.69
CA ASP A 251 30.71 -21.61 37.07
C ASP A 251 31.94 -22.54 37.17
N PRO A 252 33.03 -22.15 37.86
CA PRO A 252 34.25 -22.95 37.94
C PRO A 252 34.01 -24.35 38.52
N THR A 253 33.09 -24.49 39.48
CA THR A 253 32.74 -25.78 40.10
C THR A 253 32.04 -26.68 39.10
N LEU A 254 31.08 -26.13 38.36
CA LEU A 254 30.38 -26.85 37.30
C LEU A 254 31.35 -27.26 36.17
N ASN A 255 32.27 -26.37 35.79
CA ASN A 255 33.26 -26.65 34.76
C ASN A 255 34.20 -27.79 35.16
N ALA A 256 34.72 -27.76 36.40
CA ALA A 256 35.53 -28.85 36.95
C ALA A 256 34.75 -30.18 36.96
N LYS A 257 33.47 -30.14 37.32
CA LYS A 257 32.58 -31.30 37.30
C LYS A 257 32.39 -31.87 35.89
N ILE A 258 32.12 -31.02 34.90
CA ILE A 258 31.99 -31.42 33.48
C ILE A 258 33.25 -32.13 32.98
N VAL A 259 34.43 -31.57 33.29
CA VAL A 259 35.72 -32.14 32.92
C VAL A 259 35.96 -33.47 33.63
N GLN A 260 35.71 -33.55 34.94
CA GLN A 260 35.88 -34.77 35.73
C GLN A 260 34.99 -35.91 35.23
N GLU A 261 33.75 -35.59 34.85
CA GLU A 261 32.80 -36.57 34.32
C GLU A 261 33.07 -36.93 32.85
N GLN A 262 33.97 -36.20 32.17
CA GLN A 262 34.10 -36.22 30.72
C GLN A 262 32.74 -36.08 30.04
N ARG A 263 31.89 -35.18 30.57
CA ARG A 263 30.45 -35.14 30.26
C ARG A 263 30.20 -35.02 28.76
N TYR A 264 31.03 -34.29 28.03
CA TYR A 264 30.91 -34.10 26.59
C TYR A 264 31.94 -34.90 25.78
N GLY A 265 32.49 -35.97 26.36
CA GLY A 265 33.46 -36.83 25.70
C GLY A 265 34.87 -36.25 25.59
N THR A 266 35.13 -35.12 26.24
CA THR A 266 36.43 -34.43 26.26
C THR A 266 36.92 -34.22 27.68
N ALA A 267 38.25 -34.24 27.87
CA ALA A 267 38.90 -33.84 29.12
C ALA A 267 39.08 -32.32 29.24
N THR A 268 38.57 -31.55 28.28
CA THR A 268 38.61 -30.10 28.23
C THR A 268 37.23 -29.51 28.48
N ALA A 269 37.23 -28.31 29.06
CA ALA A 269 36.03 -27.51 29.22
C ALA A 269 35.34 -27.22 27.87
N PRO A 270 34.00 -27.12 27.85
CA PRO A 270 33.25 -26.55 26.74
C PRO A 270 33.83 -25.22 26.24
N THR A 271 33.90 -25.05 24.92
CA THR A 271 34.36 -23.78 24.33
C THR A 271 33.28 -22.71 24.52
N VAL A 272 33.67 -21.51 24.96
CA VAL A 272 32.75 -20.40 25.17
C VAL A 272 32.53 -19.65 23.86
N GLN A 273 31.30 -19.68 23.35
CA GLN A 273 30.79 -18.87 22.25
C GLN A 273 29.86 -17.78 22.82
N SER A 274 30.47 -16.77 23.43
CA SER A 274 29.77 -15.75 24.21
C SER A 274 28.67 -15.04 23.40
N ASN A 275 27.46 -14.99 23.95
CA ASN A 275 26.36 -14.16 23.44
C ASN A 275 25.57 -13.59 24.63
N LYS A 276 25.68 -12.27 24.82
CA LYS A 276 25.09 -11.56 25.96
C LYS A 276 23.56 -11.56 25.93
N ASP A 277 22.96 -11.43 24.74
CA ASP A 277 21.51 -11.33 24.59
C ASP A 277 20.85 -12.68 24.94
N LEU A 278 21.40 -13.78 24.43
CA LEU A 278 20.95 -15.13 24.78
C LEU A 278 21.17 -15.42 26.27
N ALA A 279 22.30 -14.96 26.84
CA ALA A 279 22.58 -15.15 28.26
C ALA A 279 21.60 -14.37 29.16
N ALA A 280 21.16 -13.18 28.72
CA ALA A 280 20.15 -12.40 29.39
C ALA A 280 18.81 -13.15 29.45
N VAL A 281 18.38 -13.80 28.35
CA VAL A 281 17.17 -14.64 28.34
C VAL A 281 17.22 -15.72 29.42
N LEU A 282 18.32 -16.46 29.52
CA LEU A 282 18.49 -17.51 30.54
C LEU A 282 18.40 -16.94 31.96
N SER A 283 18.93 -15.73 32.19
CA SER A 283 18.92 -15.10 33.51
C SER A 283 17.54 -14.66 34.00
N THR A 284 16.58 -14.43 33.10
CA THR A 284 15.21 -14.04 33.48
C THR A 284 14.44 -15.17 34.15
N HIS A 285 14.86 -16.43 33.93
CA HIS A 285 14.16 -17.62 34.40
C HIS A 285 12.68 -17.68 33.98
N SER A 286 12.27 -16.91 32.97
CA SER A 286 10.89 -16.86 32.46
C SER A 286 10.52 -18.14 31.69
N THR A 287 9.26 -18.54 31.82
CA THR A 287 8.64 -19.63 31.04
C THR A 287 7.84 -19.10 29.85
N SER A 288 7.71 -17.78 29.71
CA SER A 288 7.10 -17.12 28.55
C SER A 288 8.11 -17.01 27.40
N ALA A 289 7.60 -17.01 26.17
CA ALA A 289 8.42 -16.79 24.99
C ALA A 289 9.10 -15.40 25.07
N ALA A 290 10.39 -15.36 24.79
CA ALA A 290 11.17 -14.13 24.65
C ALA A 290 11.57 -13.94 23.19
N THR A 291 11.29 -12.77 22.66
CA THR A 291 11.61 -12.38 21.28
C THR A 291 12.70 -11.33 21.32
N LEU A 292 13.80 -11.54 20.59
CA LEU A 292 14.94 -10.62 20.55
C LEU A 292 15.63 -10.66 19.18
N GLN A 293 16.46 -9.65 18.91
CA GLN A 293 17.42 -9.70 17.81
C GLN A 293 18.83 -9.83 18.36
N THR A 294 19.63 -10.70 17.74
CA THR A 294 21.03 -10.88 18.10
C THR A 294 21.84 -11.29 16.88
N GLN A 295 23.16 -11.14 16.92
CA GLN A 295 24.07 -11.60 15.88
C GLN A 295 24.84 -12.82 16.40
N PRO A 296 24.49 -14.05 15.98
CA PRO A 296 25.18 -15.25 16.42
C PRO A 296 26.68 -15.22 16.08
N PRO A 297 27.55 -15.82 16.91
CA PRO A 297 28.98 -15.90 16.61
C PRO A 297 29.25 -16.51 15.22
N GLY A 298 30.12 -15.88 14.44
CA GLY A 298 30.47 -16.33 13.09
C GLY A 298 29.44 -15.99 12.00
N LYS A 299 28.38 -15.25 12.31
CA LYS A 299 27.41 -14.74 11.33
C LYS A 299 27.60 -13.23 11.11
N SER A 300 27.40 -12.77 9.88
CA SER A 300 27.56 -11.35 9.49
C SER A 300 26.28 -10.53 9.58
N GLU A 301 25.12 -11.18 9.69
CA GLU A 301 23.82 -10.52 9.76
C GLU A 301 23.10 -10.76 11.09
N ALA A 302 22.16 -9.88 11.42
CA ALA A 302 21.31 -10.01 12.58
C ALA A 302 20.24 -11.11 12.36
N TYR A 303 19.91 -11.81 13.44
CA TYR A 303 18.89 -12.84 13.47
C TYR A 303 17.78 -12.42 14.41
N GLN A 304 16.55 -12.64 13.96
CA GLN A 304 15.37 -12.66 14.82
C GLN A 304 15.37 -13.99 15.57
N VAL A 305 15.27 -13.95 16.89
CA VAL A 305 15.32 -15.12 17.75
C VAL A 305 14.09 -15.17 18.64
N VAL A 306 13.47 -16.34 18.69
CA VAL A 306 12.48 -16.67 19.71
C VAL A 306 13.06 -17.74 20.61
N ALA A 307 12.97 -17.50 21.92
CA ALA A 307 13.46 -18.38 22.96
C ALA A 307 12.31 -18.78 23.87
N LEU A 308 12.21 -20.07 24.19
CA LEU A 308 11.18 -20.60 25.08
C LEU A 308 11.74 -21.70 25.98
N ALA A 309 11.46 -21.61 27.28
CA ALA A 309 11.84 -22.64 28.24
C ALA A 309 10.88 -23.84 28.20
N THR A 310 11.41 -25.04 28.44
CA THR A 310 10.61 -26.24 28.72
C THR A 310 9.76 -26.03 29.97
N LYS A 311 8.53 -26.55 29.96
CA LYS A 311 7.63 -26.54 31.14
C LYS A 311 7.74 -27.84 31.94
N ASN A 312 8.54 -28.79 31.47
CA ASN A 312 8.83 -30.03 32.16
C ASN A 312 9.46 -29.80 33.55
N ALA A 313 9.02 -30.54 34.57
CA ALA A 313 9.52 -30.39 35.93
C ALA A 313 10.91 -31.03 36.16
N TYR A 314 11.33 -31.94 35.28
CA TYR A 314 12.56 -32.71 35.42
C TYR A 314 13.74 -32.11 34.65
N ILE A 315 13.46 -31.41 33.55
CA ILE A 315 14.48 -30.70 32.76
C ILE A 315 14.12 -29.23 32.59
N ARG A 316 15.15 -28.40 32.68
CA ARG A 316 15.06 -26.97 32.39
C ARG A 316 15.95 -26.65 31.21
N TRP A 317 15.40 -26.81 30.02
CA TRP A 317 16.05 -26.46 28.77
C TRP A 317 15.39 -25.23 28.15
N TYR A 318 16.13 -24.56 27.29
CA TYR A 318 15.65 -23.42 26.50
C TYR A 318 15.80 -23.76 25.03
N TYR A 319 14.68 -23.83 24.32
CA TYR A 319 14.67 -23.97 22.88
C TYR A 319 14.77 -22.59 22.23
N PHE A 320 15.65 -22.46 21.24
CA PHE A 320 15.87 -21.25 20.47
C PHE A 320 15.65 -21.56 18.99
N VAL A 321 14.81 -20.76 18.34
CA VAL A 321 14.68 -20.74 16.89
C VAL A 321 15.12 -19.38 16.38
N LEU A 322 15.89 -19.39 15.31
CA LEU A 322 16.54 -18.20 14.77
C LEU A 322 16.29 -18.14 13.26
N SER A 323 15.93 -16.97 12.76
CA SER A 323 15.87 -16.69 11.32
C SER A 323 16.56 -15.37 11.02
N PRO A 324 17.34 -15.25 9.92
CA PRO A 324 17.93 -13.98 9.54
C PRO A 324 16.87 -12.88 9.43
N VAL A 325 17.16 -11.68 9.93
CA VAL A 325 16.22 -10.54 9.85
C VAL A 325 15.87 -10.24 8.39
N ASN A 326 16.82 -10.40 7.47
CA ASN A 326 16.56 -10.27 6.04
C ASN A 326 15.56 -11.31 5.54
N THR A 327 15.62 -12.55 6.01
CA THR A 327 14.67 -13.62 5.66
C THR A 327 13.28 -13.32 6.21
N VAL A 328 13.19 -12.91 7.49
CA VAL A 328 11.92 -12.52 8.14
C VAL A 328 11.27 -11.32 7.44
N THR A 329 12.08 -10.35 6.98
CA THR A 329 11.58 -9.16 6.28
C THR A 329 11.44 -9.36 4.78
N ASN A 330 11.96 -10.46 4.19
CA ASN A 330 12.00 -10.64 2.75
C ASN A 330 10.60 -10.64 2.13
N VAL A 331 9.64 -11.33 2.76
CA VAL A 331 8.24 -11.33 2.29
C VAL A 331 7.69 -9.91 2.26
N ALA A 332 7.91 -9.13 3.33
CA ALA A 332 7.48 -7.74 3.39
C ALA A 332 8.19 -6.85 2.36
N ASN A 333 9.48 -7.09 2.11
CA ASN A 333 10.27 -6.33 1.14
C ASN A 333 9.85 -6.66 -0.31
N GLN A 334 9.53 -7.92 -0.61
CA GLN A 334 9.03 -8.34 -1.92
C GLN A 334 7.65 -7.76 -2.20
N GLU A 335 6.74 -7.81 -1.22
CA GLU A 335 5.41 -7.17 -1.32
C GLU A 335 5.53 -5.65 -1.51
N PHE A 336 6.47 -5.00 -0.80
CA PHE A 336 6.74 -3.58 -0.97
C PHE A 336 7.25 -3.26 -2.40
N LEU A 337 8.21 -4.03 -2.91
CA LEU A 337 8.75 -3.85 -4.27
C LEU A 337 7.69 -4.13 -5.35
N ALA A 338 6.85 -5.14 -5.16
CA ALA A 338 5.75 -5.44 -6.07
C ALA A 338 4.71 -4.30 -6.09
N THR A 339 4.33 -3.81 -4.90
CA THR A 339 3.42 -2.66 -4.75
C THR A 339 4.01 -1.41 -5.42
N LEU A 340 5.31 -1.15 -5.21
CA LEU A 340 6.01 -0.04 -5.85
C LEU A 340 6.02 -0.17 -7.38
N GLY A 341 6.26 -1.38 -7.90
CA GLY A 341 6.25 -1.66 -9.34
C GLY A 341 4.88 -1.42 -9.98
N ILE A 342 3.81 -1.92 -9.35
CA ILE A 342 2.42 -1.70 -9.80
C ILE A 342 2.10 -0.21 -9.79
N ALA A 343 2.46 0.48 -8.72
CA ALA A 343 2.15 1.90 -8.61
C ALA A 343 2.96 2.78 -9.58
N LEU A 344 4.21 2.43 -9.89
CA LEU A 344 4.98 3.11 -10.95
C LEU A 344 4.34 2.88 -12.33
N LEU A 345 3.82 1.68 -12.59
CA LEU A 345 3.09 1.37 -13.83
C LEU A 345 1.79 2.18 -13.93
N GLU A 346 1.02 2.27 -12.84
CA GLU A 346 -0.19 3.10 -12.79
C GLU A 346 0.13 4.57 -13.01
N ALA A 347 1.15 5.11 -12.33
CA ALA A 347 1.60 6.48 -12.51
C ALA A 347 2.02 6.76 -13.97
N PHE A 348 2.67 5.79 -14.64
CA PHE A 348 3.01 5.88 -16.05
C PHE A 348 1.77 5.94 -16.95
N ILE A 349 0.77 5.07 -16.72
CA ILE A 349 -0.48 5.06 -17.48
C ILE A 349 -1.25 6.37 -17.29
N VAL A 350 -1.40 6.85 -16.05
CA VAL A 350 -2.10 8.11 -15.80
C VAL A 350 -1.33 9.29 -16.39
N GLY A 351 0.01 9.26 -16.37
CA GLY A 351 0.85 10.22 -17.08
C GLY A 351 0.55 10.28 -18.58
N ILE A 352 0.40 9.14 -19.24
CA ILE A 352 0.01 9.07 -20.66
C ILE A 352 -1.39 9.65 -20.87
N ILE A 353 -2.37 9.29 -20.03
CA ILE A 353 -3.75 9.81 -20.13
C ILE A 353 -3.75 11.33 -19.93
N ALA A 354 -3.00 11.86 -18.97
CA ALA A 354 -2.89 13.29 -18.72
C ALA A 354 -2.25 14.04 -19.92
N LEU A 355 -1.21 13.46 -20.53
CA LEU A 355 -0.61 14.01 -21.75
C LEU A 355 -1.60 13.98 -22.93
N PHE A 356 -2.35 12.90 -23.08
CA PHE A 356 -3.38 12.79 -24.11
C PHE A 356 -4.50 13.80 -23.89
N ALA A 357 -5.04 13.92 -22.68
CA ALA A 357 -6.07 14.90 -22.30
C ALA A 357 -5.61 16.34 -22.53
N ARG A 358 -4.33 16.65 -22.24
CA ARG A 358 -3.72 17.95 -22.54
C ARG A 358 -3.75 18.25 -24.04
N HIS A 359 -3.47 17.26 -24.90
CA HIS A 359 -3.49 17.46 -26.34
C HIS A 359 -4.90 17.44 -26.95
N SER A 360 -5.79 16.57 -26.47
CA SER A 360 -7.11 16.35 -27.07
C SER A 360 -8.19 17.31 -26.56
N LEU A 361 -8.13 17.76 -25.30
CA LEU A 361 -9.16 18.63 -24.71
C LEU A 361 -8.70 20.08 -24.61
N VAL A 362 -7.52 20.31 -24.02
CA VAL A 362 -7.08 21.69 -23.71
C VAL A 362 -6.72 22.46 -24.97
N ARG A 363 -6.03 21.84 -25.93
CA ARG A 363 -5.59 22.51 -27.17
C ARG A 363 -6.76 23.00 -28.05
N PRO A 364 -7.80 22.21 -28.36
CA PRO A 364 -8.93 22.72 -29.14
C PRO A 364 -9.78 23.74 -28.39
N ILE A 365 -9.92 23.63 -27.05
CA ILE A 365 -10.62 24.65 -26.26
C ILE A 365 -9.87 26.00 -26.35
N LEU A 366 -8.55 25.99 -26.18
CA LEU A 366 -7.75 27.21 -26.34
C LEU A 366 -7.85 27.78 -27.77
N ALA A 367 -7.80 26.92 -28.79
CA ALA A 367 -7.98 27.34 -30.18
C ALA A 367 -9.39 27.90 -30.45
N ALA A 368 -10.43 27.37 -29.81
CA ALA A 368 -11.80 27.89 -29.92
C ALA A 368 -11.94 29.25 -29.22
N VAL A 369 -11.31 29.44 -28.06
CA VAL A 369 -11.25 30.73 -27.35
C VAL A 369 -10.51 31.78 -28.19
N ASP A 370 -9.39 31.42 -28.80
CA ASP A 370 -8.64 32.32 -29.70
C ASP A 370 -9.50 32.69 -30.92
N ARG A 371 -10.18 31.73 -31.55
CA ARG A 371 -11.12 31.99 -32.67
C ARG A 371 -12.30 32.87 -32.28
N LEU A 372 -12.89 32.68 -31.09
CA LEU A 372 -13.97 33.53 -30.58
C LEU A 372 -13.49 34.97 -30.36
N ARG A 373 -12.26 35.14 -29.89
CA ARG A 373 -11.63 36.45 -29.71
C ARG A 373 -11.38 37.17 -31.04
N ASP A 374 -10.90 36.46 -32.05
CA ASP A 374 -10.68 37.00 -33.40
C ASP A 374 -12.00 37.32 -34.13
N ASN A 375 -13.04 36.51 -33.95
CA ASN A 375 -14.35 36.78 -34.51
C ASN A 375 -15.01 38.01 -33.85
N SER A 376 -14.87 38.18 -32.54
CA SER A 376 -15.37 39.36 -31.81
C SER A 376 -14.68 40.64 -32.27
N SER A 377 -13.38 40.62 -32.54
CA SER A 377 -12.66 41.79 -33.07
C SER A 377 -13.08 42.15 -34.49
N THR A 378 -13.35 41.14 -35.33
CA THR A 378 -13.85 41.31 -36.71
C THR A 378 -15.27 41.89 -36.73
N LEU A 379 -16.16 41.43 -35.85
CA LEU A 379 -17.53 41.97 -35.72
C LEU A 379 -17.53 43.43 -35.28
N ARG A 380 -16.64 43.81 -34.35
CA ARG A 380 -16.47 45.22 -33.95
C ARG A 380 -16.00 46.11 -35.11
N LEU A 381 -15.08 45.60 -35.94
CA LEU A 381 -14.63 46.32 -37.13
C LEU A 381 -15.76 46.50 -38.15
N LEU A 382 -16.62 45.48 -38.32
CA LEU A 382 -17.75 45.53 -39.23
C LEU A 382 -18.82 46.55 -38.77
N ALA A 383 -19.15 46.54 -37.48
CA ALA A 383 -20.08 47.50 -36.87
C ALA A 383 -19.58 48.94 -37.04
N GLN A 384 -18.29 49.18 -36.84
CA GLN A 384 -17.68 50.50 -37.02
C GLN A 384 -17.76 51.00 -38.48
N LYS A 385 -17.58 50.11 -39.46
CA LYS A 385 -17.73 50.45 -40.88
C LYS A 385 -19.18 50.73 -41.29
N GLN A 386 -20.15 50.00 -40.73
CA GLN A 386 -21.58 50.22 -41.00
C GLN A 386 -22.08 51.54 -40.41
N GLN A 387 -21.61 51.91 -39.22
CA GLN A 387 -21.91 53.21 -38.62
C GLN A 387 -21.43 54.37 -39.51
N GLN A 388 -20.22 54.26 -40.05
CA GLN A 388 -19.66 55.27 -40.97
C GLN A 388 -20.47 55.39 -42.28
N ALA A 389 -20.97 54.27 -42.84
CA ALA A 389 -21.82 54.29 -44.03
C ALA A 389 -23.22 54.89 -43.78
N SER A 390 -23.75 54.76 -42.57
CA SER A 390 -25.02 55.38 -42.17
C SER A 390 -24.91 56.92 -42.10
N GLU A 391 -23.76 57.45 -41.70
CA GLU A 391 -23.51 58.91 -41.66
C GLU A 391 -23.46 59.51 -43.08
N GLU A 392 -22.92 58.76 -44.06
CA GLU A 392 -22.89 59.19 -45.47
C GLU A 392 -24.27 59.24 -46.13
N GLN A 393 -25.22 58.39 -45.74
CA GLN A 393 -26.58 58.42 -46.30
C GLN A 393 -27.44 59.57 -45.77
N LEU A 394 -27.14 60.09 -44.58
CA LEU A 394 -27.82 61.27 -44.02
C LEU A 394 -27.59 62.52 -44.89
N LEU A 395 -26.43 62.63 -45.54
CA LEU A 395 -26.10 63.71 -46.49
C LEU A 395 -26.93 63.67 -47.78
N VAL A 396 -27.44 62.51 -48.19
CA VAL A 396 -28.30 62.36 -49.39
C VAL A 396 -29.70 62.92 -49.13
N ILE A 397 -30.19 62.85 -47.88
CA ILE A 397 -31.50 63.39 -47.46
C ILE A 397 -31.48 64.93 -47.53
N ASP A 398 -30.37 65.56 -47.16
CA ASP A 398 -30.19 67.02 -47.22
C ASP A 398 -30.27 67.56 -48.68
N SER A 399 -29.77 66.79 -49.65
CA SER A 399 -29.85 67.13 -51.08
C SER A 399 -31.28 67.12 -51.66
N SER A 400 -32.22 66.45 -50.99
CA SER A 400 -33.62 66.35 -51.41
C SER A 400 -34.44 67.59 -51.03
N GLN A 401 -33.97 68.36 -50.04
CA GLN A 401 -34.59 69.62 -49.60
C GLN A 401 -34.47 70.74 -50.67
N GLY A 402 -33.44 70.70 -51.51
CA GLY A 402 -33.27 71.62 -52.65
C GLY A 402 -34.28 71.42 -53.79
N LYS A 403 -34.85 70.21 -53.95
CA LYS A 403 -35.84 69.94 -55.00
C LYS A 403 -37.26 70.40 -54.62
N LEU A 404 -37.56 70.56 -53.33
CA LEU A 404 -38.84 71.10 -52.83
C LEU A 404 -39.06 72.56 -53.26
N GLN A 405 -38.01 73.36 -53.47
CA GLN A 405 -38.13 74.73 -53.99
C GLN A 405 -38.61 74.78 -55.45
N SER A 406 -38.34 73.75 -56.26
CA SER A 406 -38.80 73.70 -57.65
C SER A 406 -40.31 73.47 -57.78
N VAL A 407 -40.93 72.77 -56.82
CA VAL A 407 -42.39 72.54 -56.78
C VAL A 407 -43.14 73.82 -56.38
N GLN A 408 -42.54 74.65 -55.51
CA GLN A 408 -43.10 75.95 -55.15
C GLN A 408 -43.16 76.90 -56.37
N TYR A 409 -42.13 76.90 -57.22
CA TYR A 409 -42.08 77.72 -58.43
C TYR A 409 -43.25 77.46 -59.41
N TYR A 410 -43.57 76.18 -59.68
CA TYR A 410 -44.68 75.84 -60.58
C TYR A 410 -46.05 76.11 -59.97
N THR A 411 -46.17 76.00 -58.65
CA THR A 411 -47.41 76.35 -57.92
C THR A 411 -47.71 77.85 -58.04
N ASP A 412 -46.69 78.70 -57.85
CA ASP A 412 -46.82 80.15 -57.99
C ASP A 412 -47.10 80.58 -59.44
N ALA A 413 -46.46 79.93 -60.42
CA ALA A 413 -46.69 80.23 -61.83
C ALA A 413 -48.12 79.88 -62.30
N THR A 414 -48.67 78.77 -61.80
CA THR A 414 -50.06 78.34 -62.06
C THR A 414 -51.06 79.38 -61.54
N LYS A 415 -50.79 79.96 -60.36
CA LYS A 415 -51.62 81.00 -59.75
C LYS A 415 -51.67 82.28 -60.59
N VAL A 416 -50.54 82.69 -61.16
CA VAL A 416 -50.45 83.86 -62.05
C VAL A 416 -51.22 83.64 -63.36
N ALA A 417 -51.12 82.45 -63.95
CA ALA A 417 -51.85 82.12 -65.18
C ALA A 417 -53.38 82.09 -64.96
N LEU A 418 -53.85 81.57 -63.83
CA LEU A 418 -55.27 81.60 -63.44
C LEU A 418 -55.79 83.04 -63.26
N GLN A 419 -55.02 83.91 -62.60
CA GLN A 419 -55.40 85.33 -62.47
C GLN A 419 -55.52 86.03 -63.83
N ARG A 420 -54.67 85.67 -64.79
CA ARG A 420 -54.71 86.21 -66.15
C ARG A 420 -55.95 85.77 -66.92
N LEU A 421 -56.36 84.50 -66.78
CA LEU A 421 -57.62 84.02 -67.37
C LEU A 421 -58.83 84.75 -66.77
N ASP A 422 -58.82 84.96 -65.45
CA ASP A 422 -59.89 85.67 -64.73
C ASP A 422 -60.03 87.13 -65.18
N THR A 423 -58.98 87.74 -65.73
CA THR A 423 -59.04 89.09 -66.31
C THR A 423 -59.43 89.09 -67.80
N MET A 424 -58.97 88.11 -68.57
CA MET A 424 -59.24 88.03 -70.01
C MET A 424 -60.70 87.72 -70.32
N VAL A 425 -61.32 86.79 -69.57
CA VAL A 425 -62.70 86.35 -69.85
C VAL A 425 -63.73 87.49 -69.70
N PRO A 426 -63.71 88.31 -68.63
CA PRO A 426 -64.62 89.45 -68.51
C PRO A 426 -64.36 90.54 -69.56
N GLN A 427 -63.10 90.79 -69.93
CA GLN A 427 -62.76 91.77 -70.97
C GLN A 427 -63.33 91.37 -72.33
N ILE A 428 -63.20 90.10 -72.70
CA ILE A 428 -63.81 89.52 -73.90
C ILE A 428 -65.33 89.69 -73.86
N SER A 429 -65.97 89.32 -72.74
CA SER A 429 -67.42 89.41 -72.60
C SER A 429 -67.95 90.84 -72.68
N THR A 430 -67.22 91.82 -72.16
CA THR A 430 -67.71 93.20 -72.06
C THR A 430 -67.51 93.97 -73.37
N ASN A 431 -66.40 93.72 -74.06
CA ASN A 431 -66.01 94.47 -75.26
C ASN A 431 -66.24 93.68 -76.55
N TRP A 432 -66.99 92.58 -76.51
CA TRP A 432 -67.20 91.66 -77.65
C TRP A 432 -67.61 92.39 -78.94
N GLY A 433 -68.50 93.39 -78.85
CA GLY A 433 -68.97 94.15 -80.00
C GLY A 433 -68.01 95.25 -80.50
N GLN A 434 -66.92 95.52 -79.79
CA GLN A 434 -65.93 96.57 -80.12
C GLN A 434 -64.62 96.02 -80.67
N TYR A 435 -64.38 94.71 -80.56
CA TYR A 435 -63.20 94.10 -81.14
C TYR A 435 -63.37 93.97 -82.66
N ASP A 436 -62.36 94.42 -83.41
CA ASP A 436 -62.21 94.01 -84.79
C ASP A 436 -61.80 92.52 -84.82
N GLU A 437 -61.96 91.90 -85.98
CA GLU A 437 -61.71 90.46 -86.16
C GLU A 437 -60.28 90.06 -85.74
N ARG A 438 -59.30 90.93 -85.96
CA ARG A 438 -57.89 90.70 -85.60
C ARG A 438 -57.65 90.78 -84.10
N ALA A 439 -58.28 91.74 -83.42
CA ALA A 439 -58.16 91.86 -81.97
C ALA A 439 -58.78 90.65 -81.26
N MET A 440 -59.92 90.15 -81.76
CA MET A 440 -60.54 88.95 -81.21
C MET A 440 -59.64 87.71 -81.40
N GLU A 441 -59.04 87.56 -82.58
CA GLU A 441 -58.10 86.47 -82.85
C GLU A 441 -56.91 86.50 -81.89
N HIS A 442 -56.34 87.69 -81.63
CA HIS A 442 -55.21 87.82 -80.70
C HIS A 442 -55.58 87.45 -79.26
N VAL A 443 -56.77 87.84 -78.80
CA VAL A 443 -57.23 87.51 -77.44
C VAL A 443 -57.52 86.01 -77.30
N ILE A 444 -58.12 85.37 -78.31
CA ILE A 444 -58.31 83.92 -78.32
C ILE A 444 -56.96 83.18 -78.30
N GLN A 445 -55.96 83.66 -79.05
CA GLN A 445 -54.61 83.08 -79.01
C GLN A 445 -53.96 83.20 -77.62
N GLN A 446 -54.10 84.34 -76.93
CA GLN A 446 -53.60 84.51 -75.57
C GLN A 446 -54.30 83.58 -74.56
N LEU A 447 -55.60 83.35 -74.74
CA LEU A 447 -56.36 82.41 -73.93
C LEU A 447 -55.85 80.98 -74.11
N TYR A 448 -55.65 80.54 -75.36
CA TYR A 448 -55.07 79.23 -75.68
C TYR A 448 -53.66 79.06 -75.12
N ALA A 449 -52.80 80.08 -75.25
CA ALA A 449 -51.44 80.03 -74.71
C ALA A 449 -51.44 79.90 -73.17
N THR A 450 -52.36 80.58 -72.49
CA THR A 450 -52.49 80.52 -71.02
C THR A 450 -53.01 79.15 -70.56
N ILE A 451 -53.98 78.57 -71.28
CA ILE A 451 -54.49 77.22 -71.00
C ILE A 451 -53.40 76.17 -71.21
N ASN A 452 -52.67 76.21 -72.34
CA ASN A 452 -51.54 75.29 -72.59
C ASN A 452 -50.46 75.41 -71.51
N TYR A 453 -50.20 76.62 -71.00
CA TYR A 453 -49.23 76.81 -69.93
C TYR A 453 -49.68 76.14 -68.62
N LEU A 454 -50.96 76.26 -68.26
CA LEU A 454 -51.54 75.62 -67.07
C LEU A 454 -51.49 74.09 -67.16
N GLU A 455 -51.79 73.54 -68.33
CA GLU A 455 -51.75 72.09 -68.56
C GLU A 455 -50.32 71.55 -68.38
N ASN A 456 -49.32 72.20 -69.00
CA ASN A 456 -47.92 71.82 -68.85
C ASN A 456 -47.43 71.99 -67.39
N ALA A 457 -47.76 73.09 -66.72
CA ALA A 457 -47.34 73.32 -65.33
C ALA A 457 -47.93 72.26 -64.38
N SER A 458 -49.19 71.86 -64.60
CA SER A 458 -49.85 70.82 -63.81
C SER A 458 -49.21 69.44 -64.03
N GLU A 459 -48.85 69.09 -65.26
CA GLU A 459 -48.18 67.81 -65.56
C GLU A 459 -46.79 67.73 -64.90
N TYR A 460 -46.02 68.83 -64.93
CA TYR A 460 -44.72 68.90 -64.26
C TYR A 460 -44.84 68.80 -62.73
N GLN A 461 -45.85 69.42 -62.14
CA GLN A 461 -46.10 69.32 -60.69
C GLN A 461 -46.42 67.89 -60.26
N ASP A 462 -47.25 67.18 -61.02
CA ASP A 462 -47.64 65.81 -60.70
C ASP A 462 -46.46 64.83 -60.85
N ASN A 463 -45.65 65.00 -61.90
CA ASN A 463 -44.45 64.20 -62.13
C ASN A 463 -43.37 64.45 -61.05
N SER A 464 -43.20 65.70 -60.62
CA SER A 464 -42.24 66.05 -59.57
C SER A 464 -42.67 65.52 -58.19
N ASN A 465 -43.97 65.56 -57.87
CA ASN A 465 -44.51 65.01 -56.63
C ASN A 465 -44.34 63.50 -56.52
N ARG A 466 -44.58 62.76 -57.62
CA ARG A 466 -44.34 61.31 -57.67
C ARG A 466 -42.87 60.95 -57.43
N LYS A 467 -41.94 61.64 -58.09
CA LYS A 467 -40.50 61.39 -57.93
C LYS A 467 -39.99 61.72 -56.53
N LEU A 468 -40.52 62.76 -55.89
CA LEU A 468 -40.15 63.12 -54.52
C LEU A 468 -40.62 62.05 -53.51
N ALA A 469 -41.83 61.52 -53.70
CA ALA A 469 -42.38 60.46 -52.86
C ALA A 469 -41.55 59.16 -52.95
N ASP A 470 -41.15 58.74 -54.16
CA ASP A 470 -40.34 57.52 -54.35
C ASP A 470 -38.93 57.62 -53.73
N VAL A 471 -38.30 58.79 -53.81
CA VAL A 471 -36.98 59.04 -53.22
C VAL A 471 -37.04 59.03 -51.69
N LEU A 472 -38.05 59.68 -51.10
CA LEU A 472 -38.24 59.71 -49.65
C LEU A 472 -38.54 58.31 -49.07
N ASN A 473 -39.35 57.52 -49.76
CA ASN A 473 -39.68 56.17 -49.32
C ASN A 473 -38.45 55.24 -49.36
N SER A 474 -37.62 55.34 -50.41
CA SER A 474 -36.40 54.54 -50.57
C SER A 474 -35.30 54.93 -49.56
N ALA A 475 -35.13 56.23 -49.28
CA ALA A 475 -34.16 56.70 -48.29
C ALA A 475 -34.55 56.30 -46.86
N THR A 476 -35.85 56.32 -46.54
CA THR A 476 -36.37 55.94 -45.21
C THR A 476 -36.16 54.44 -44.95
N LEU A 477 -36.48 53.59 -45.93
CA LEU A 477 -36.26 52.13 -45.86
C LEU A 477 -34.78 51.75 -45.73
N ALA A 478 -33.88 52.43 -46.44
CA ALA A 478 -32.44 52.16 -46.34
C ALA A 478 -31.86 52.57 -44.98
N THR A 479 -32.30 53.72 -44.44
CA THR A 479 -31.83 54.23 -43.15
C THR A 479 -32.29 53.33 -41.99
N GLU A 480 -33.53 52.82 -42.04
CA GLU A 480 -34.07 51.94 -41.00
C GLU A 480 -33.36 50.57 -40.99
N VAL A 481 -33.11 49.97 -42.16
CA VAL A 481 -32.39 48.68 -42.27
C VAL A 481 -30.93 48.79 -41.80
N LEU A 482 -30.24 49.89 -42.12
CA LEU A 482 -28.85 50.10 -41.70
C LEU A 482 -28.75 50.37 -40.19
N HIS A 483 -29.68 51.14 -39.63
CA HIS A 483 -29.69 51.43 -38.21
C HIS A 483 -29.97 50.19 -37.36
N THR A 484 -30.99 49.40 -37.72
CA THR A 484 -31.31 48.15 -37.01
C THR A 484 -30.19 47.11 -37.18
N GLY A 485 -29.58 47.00 -38.37
CA GLY A 485 -28.45 46.10 -38.60
C GLY A 485 -27.21 46.43 -37.77
N SER A 486 -26.87 47.72 -37.67
CA SER A 486 -25.73 48.20 -36.87
C SER A 486 -25.92 47.96 -35.37
N LEU A 487 -27.14 48.18 -34.85
CA LEU A 487 -27.48 47.93 -33.45
C LEU A 487 -27.38 46.44 -33.11
N SER A 488 -27.98 45.57 -33.93
CA SER A 488 -27.92 44.12 -33.71
C SER A 488 -26.49 43.57 -33.81
N ALA A 489 -25.66 44.06 -34.73
CA ALA A 489 -24.25 43.65 -34.81
C ALA A 489 -23.43 44.10 -33.58
N THR A 490 -23.72 45.29 -33.06
CA THR A 490 -23.08 45.83 -31.85
C THR A 490 -23.48 45.04 -30.60
N GLU A 491 -24.78 44.78 -30.41
CA GLU A 491 -25.28 43.96 -29.31
C GLU A 491 -24.74 42.52 -29.37
N ALA A 492 -24.67 41.91 -30.55
CA ALA A 492 -24.08 40.58 -30.72
C ALA A 492 -22.59 40.56 -30.37
N ALA A 493 -21.84 41.60 -30.73
CA ALA A 493 -20.42 41.72 -30.39
C ALA A 493 -20.21 41.94 -28.88
N GLU A 494 -21.09 42.68 -28.21
CA GLU A 494 -21.08 42.87 -26.76
C GLU A 494 -21.44 41.58 -26.01
N GLN A 495 -22.48 40.86 -26.44
CA GLN A 495 -22.85 39.57 -25.86
C GLN A 495 -21.74 38.53 -26.04
N ALA A 496 -21.13 38.46 -27.23
CA ALA A 496 -19.98 37.59 -27.46
C ALA A 496 -18.79 37.96 -26.56
N GLY A 497 -18.53 39.26 -26.38
CA GLY A 497 -17.51 39.75 -25.44
C GLY A 497 -17.82 39.38 -23.99
N ALA A 498 -19.08 39.49 -23.55
CA ALA A 498 -19.54 39.12 -22.22
C ALA A 498 -19.42 37.61 -21.96
N ILE A 499 -19.76 36.77 -22.94
CA ILE A 499 -19.59 35.31 -22.88
C ILE A 499 -18.10 34.94 -22.80
N VAL A 500 -17.24 35.58 -23.61
CA VAL A 500 -15.79 35.38 -23.53
C VAL A 500 -15.25 35.79 -22.16
N MET A 501 -15.70 36.92 -21.60
CA MET A 501 -15.32 37.36 -20.25
C MET A 501 -15.87 36.43 -19.16
N GLN A 502 -17.07 35.86 -19.31
CA GLN A 502 -17.60 34.85 -18.39
C GLN A 502 -16.82 33.54 -18.46
N LEU A 503 -16.48 33.06 -19.67
CA LEU A 503 -15.66 31.86 -19.86
C LEU A 503 -14.25 32.07 -19.26
N LEU A 504 -13.63 33.23 -19.52
CA LEU A 504 -12.35 33.59 -18.90
C LEU A 504 -12.46 33.81 -17.38
N SER A 505 -13.60 34.28 -16.88
CA SER A 505 -13.90 34.41 -15.45
C SER A 505 -14.07 33.05 -14.77
N ILE A 506 -14.75 32.09 -15.40
CA ILE A 506 -14.91 30.73 -14.88
C ILE A 506 -13.54 30.02 -14.88
N ILE A 507 -12.76 30.19 -15.95
CA ILE A 507 -11.39 29.67 -16.04
C ILE A 507 -10.44 30.42 -15.08
N GLY A 508 -10.69 31.70 -14.82
CA GLY A 508 -9.90 32.56 -13.95
C GLY A 508 -10.19 32.38 -12.46
N LYS A 509 -11.45 32.10 -12.08
CA LYS A 509 -11.92 31.78 -10.72
C LYS A 509 -11.69 30.31 -10.32
N ALA A 510 -11.28 29.47 -11.26
CA ALA A 510 -10.77 28.13 -11.00
C ALA A 510 -9.25 28.10 -10.71
N ASN A 511 -8.58 29.27 -10.75
CA ASN A 511 -7.33 29.55 -10.05
C ASN A 511 -7.63 30.21 -8.70
#